data_AF-A0A8H3X440-F1
#
_entry.id   AF-A0A8H3X440-F1
#
_cell.length_a   1.000
_cell.length_b   1.000
_cell.length_c   1.000
_cell.angle_alpha   90.00
_cell.angle_beta   90.00
_cell.angle_gamma   90.00
#
_symmetry.space_group_name_H-M   'P 1'
#
loop_
_entity.id
_entity.type
_entity.pdbx_description
1 polymer ?
#
loop_
_entity_poly.entity_id
_entity_poly.type
_entity_poly.pdbx_seq_one_letter_code
_entity_poly.pdbx_strand_id
1 'polypeptide(L)'
;MFPLPNFVTYYENDEDDSFFKKLFKPKSSHFINIDDLTFYSTWNGEALINFKWNTFGKKYYFAIWIIYLVFSEYFESLWNYIDLGAIIPAIVTSVIWLINGSVSTGAIIFTALLLELKFIIYLRVIRYFGIYLALILNTKGSVVSFLLLFGLIILAFVHSLHLLLRSEIFQDSGTNMFKQPGSAIIATYYMMITGDSTPVSEWVSNEDIIIMALMMFFSFFILTYLMNLFIGILSNLLGDNRDNKYSCLFKIKKREIELFYLLPSQKKSYKWFPYTFYFSVHISELRKFINDINSDNWEESTKPIITKIMKILKYEKQESEADKIHKIHEKQESDANKIHNIYENQKSEADKIQIMPDKIQKICEKQESEADKIQKMCEKQENFQKLLEKIMKKLEIQSLEEHND
;
A
#
# COMPACT_ATOMS: atom_id res chain seq x y z
N MET A 1 42.65 54.27 -21.21
CA MET A 1 42.73 53.24 -22.26
C MET A 1 44.14 52.68 -22.22
N PHE A 2 44.34 51.51 -21.60
CA PHE A 2 45.63 50.85 -21.54
C PHE A 2 45.66 49.74 -22.61
N PRO A 3 46.56 49.79 -23.60
CA PRO A 3 46.66 48.71 -24.58
C PRO A 3 47.28 47.49 -23.90
N LEU A 4 46.55 46.37 -23.88
CA LEU A 4 47.07 45.04 -23.53
C LEU A 4 47.22 44.21 -24.82
N PRO A 5 48.22 44.51 -25.67
CA PRO A 5 48.48 43.68 -26.83
C PRO A 5 48.82 42.25 -26.34
N ASN A 6 48.27 41.23 -27.00
CA ASN A 6 48.40 39.79 -26.72
C ASN A 6 47.41 39.15 -25.74
N PHE A 7 46.58 39.90 -25.00
CA PHE A 7 45.55 39.32 -24.11
C PHE A 7 44.15 39.19 -24.72
N VAL A 8 43.93 39.85 -25.87
CA VAL A 8 42.63 39.97 -26.55
C VAL A 8 42.61 39.24 -27.90
N THR A 9 43.76 39.06 -28.54
CA THR A 9 43.90 38.47 -29.89
C THR A 9 44.41 37.04 -29.79
N TYR A 10 43.56 36.06 -30.09
CA TYR A 10 44.03 34.73 -30.50
C TYR A 10 44.77 34.92 -31.84
N TYR A 11 46.04 34.54 -31.92
CA TYR A 11 46.82 34.68 -33.16
C TYR A 11 46.10 33.97 -34.31
N GLU A 12 45.58 34.76 -35.24
CA GLU A 12 44.80 34.35 -36.40
C GLU A 12 45.73 34.00 -37.57
N ASN A 13 46.72 33.14 -37.31
CA ASN A 13 47.66 32.67 -38.32
C ASN A 13 47.73 31.14 -38.18
N ASP A 14 46.84 30.42 -38.86
CA ASP A 14 46.99 29.01 -39.30
C ASP A 14 45.66 28.59 -39.96
N GLU A 15 45.57 28.73 -41.29
CA GLU A 15 44.38 28.40 -42.09
C GLU A 15 44.08 26.89 -42.21
N ASP A 16 44.95 26.01 -41.70
CA ASP A 16 44.93 24.56 -41.98
C ASP A 16 44.52 23.62 -40.82
N ASP A 17 43.96 24.13 -39.72
CA ASP A 17 43.45 23.26 -38.64
C ASP A 17 41.93 23.02 -38.76
N SER A 18 41.55 21.75 -38.93
CA SER A 18 40.15 21.29 -39.04
C SER A 18 39.33 21.63 -37.79
N PHE A 19 38.04 21.98 -38.00
CA PHE A 19 37.12 22.43 -36.95
C PHE A 19 37.11 21.52 -35.70
N PHE A 20 37.11 20.21 -35.89
CA PHE A 20 37.09 19.23 -34.78
C PHE A 20 38.35 19.28 -33.90
N LYS A 21 39.52 19.55 -34.49
CA LYS A 21 40.78 19.66 -33.74
C LYS A 21 40.81 20.92 -32.86
N LYS A 22 40.26 22.02 -33.38
CA LYS A 22 40.06 23.28 -32.62
C LYS A 22 39.07 23.12 -31.46
N LEU A 23 38.03 22.30 -31.64
CA LEU A 23 37.01 22.06 -30.61
C LEU A 23 37.50 21.19 -29.45
N PHE A 24 38.21 20.09 -29.75
CA PHE A 24 38.64 19.12 -28.72
C PHE A 24 40.04 19.40 -28.13
N LYS A 25 40.88 20.20 -28.79
CA LYS A 25 42.22 20.61 -28.31
C LYS A 25 42.52 22.08 -28.64
N PRO A 26 41.88 23.05 -27.95
CA PRO A 26 42.18 24.47 -28.16
C PRO A 26 43.61 24.82 -27.72
N LYS A 27 44.32 25.68 -28.50
CA LYS A 27 45.62 26.26 -28.10
C LYS A 27 45.42 27.17 -26.88
N SER A 28 46.27 27.07 -25.85
CA SER A 28 46.16 27.91 -24.66
C SER A 28 46.48 29.38 -24.98
N SER A 29 45.71 30.31 -24.39
CA SER A 29 45.98 31.75 -24.54
C SER A 29 47.06 32.20 -23.55
N HIS A 30 47.73 33.32 -23.83
CA HIS A 30 48.74 33.88 -22.92
C HIS A 30 48.18 34.14 -21.51
N PHE A 31 46.88 34.43 -21.39
CA PHE A 31 46.17 34.57 -20.11
C PHE A 31 46.16 33.28 -19.26
N ILE A 32 46.14 32.10 -19.88
CA ILE A 32 46.13 30.80 -19.17
C ILE A 32 47.55 30.41 -18.72
N ASN A 33 48.59 30.85 -19.43
CA ASN A 33 49.98 30.49 -19.18
C ASN A 33 50.71 31.47 -18.23
N ILE A 34 50.00 32.38 -17.55
CA ILE A 34 50.59 33.29 -16.55
C ILE A 34 50.47 32.66 -15.17
N ASP A 35 51.62 32.20 -14.65
CA ASP A 35 51.73 31.62 -13.32
C ASP A 35 52.04 32.66 -12.22
N ASP A 36 52.26 33.93 -12.60
CA ASP A 36 52.58 35.00 -11.66
C ASP A 36 51.33 35.51 -10.93
N LEU A 37 51.15 35.04 -9.69
CA LEU A 37 50.04 35.43 -8.82
C LEU A 37 49.98 36.95 -8.57
N THR A 38 51.11 37.65 -8.68
CA THR A 38 51.17 39.11 -8.47
C THR A 38 50.45 39.89 -9.56
N PHE A 39 50.30 39.33 -10.77
CA PHE A 39 49.56 39.96 -11.86
C PHE A 39 48.07 40.14 -11.50
N TYR A 40 47.48 39.15 -10.83
CA TYR A 40 46.06 39.12 -10.47
C TYR A 40 45.69 40.13 -9.36
N SER A 41 46.66 40.57 -8.55
CA SER A 41 46.46 41.59 -7.51
C SER A 41 46.74 43.02 -8.00
N THR A 42 47.23 43.20 -9.23
CA THR A 42 47.35 44.53 -9.84
C THR A 42 45.99 45.05 -10.31
N TRP A 43 45.81 46.37 -10.30
CA TRP A 43 44.61 47.03 -10.81
C TRP A 43 44.28 46.66 -12.26
N ASN A 44 45.30 46.38 -13.09
CA ASN A 44 45.14 45.98 -14.48
C ASN A 44 44.66 44.52 -14.62
N GLY A 45 45.19 43.61 -13.80
CA GLY A 45 44.75 42.21 -13.76
C GLY A 45 43.31 42.08 -13.29
N GLU A 46 42.95 42.80 -12.23
CA GLU A 46 41.58 42.82 -11.69
C GLU A 46 40.57 43.36 -12.71
N ALA A 47 40.90 44.45 -13.42
CA ALA A 47 40.06 45.01 -14.47
C ALA A 47 39.86 44.04 -15.65
N LEU A 48 40.92 43.33 -16.06
CA LEU A 48 40.86 42.36 -17.16
C LEU A 48 40.00 41.14 -16.81
N ILE A 49 40.12 40.61 -15.59
CA ILE A 49 39.31 39.50 -15.10
C ILE A 49 37.85 39.93 -15.01
N ASN A 50 37.57 41.09 -14.41
CA ASN A 50 36.20 41.60 -14.31
C ASN A 50 35.57 41.83 -15.68
N PHE A 51 36.33 42.33 -16.65
CA PHE A 51 35.88 42.45 -18.04
C PHE A 51 35.54 41.08 -18.64
N LYS A 52 36.48 40.13 -18.65
CA LYS A 52 36.26 38.78 -19.21
C LYS A 52 35.12 38.03 -18.50
N TRP A 53 35.05 38.13 -17.18
CA TRP A 53 33.98 37.56 -16.36
C TRP A 53 32.61 38.15 -16.70
N ASN A 54 32.51 39.47 -16.83
CA ASN A 54 31.24 40.13 -17.10
C ASN A 54 30.78 39.98 -18.57
N THR A 55 31.71 39.87 -19.51
CA THR A 55 31.39 39.74 -20.95
C THR A 55 30.96 38.32 -21.32
N PHE A 56 31.71 37.30 -20.90
CA PHE A 56 31.39 35.91 -21.27
C PHE A 56 31.43 34.94 -20.09
N GLY A 57 32.32 35.13 -19.10
CA GLY A 57 32.51 34.20 -17.99
C GLY A 57 31.22 33.85 -17.25
N LYS A 58 30.40 34.85 -16.90
CA LYS A 58 29.10 34.63 -16.24
C LYS A 58 28.16 33.75 -17.08
N LYS A 59 28.00 34.05 -18.37
CA LYS A 59 27.06 33.33 -19.25
C LYS A 59 27.47 31.86 -19.42
N TYR A 60 28.75 31.59 -19.68
CA TYR A 60 29.26 30.23 -19.82
C TYR A 60 29.30 29.47 -18.49
N TYR A 61 29.66 30.13 -17.39
CA TYR A 61 29.59 29.55 -16.06
C TYR A 61 28.17 29.09 -15.72
N PHE A 62 27.16 29.95 -15.94
CA PHE A 62 25.76 29.57 -15.74
C PHE A 62 25.32 28.45 -16.69
N ALA A 63 25.74 28.46 -17.96
CA ALA A 63 25.40 27.39 -18.90
C ALA A 63 26.01 26.04 -18.50
N ILE A 64 27.30 26.01 -18.14
CA ILE A 64 28.00 24.81 -17.67
C ILE A 64 27.37 24.33 -16.35
N TRP A 65 27.06 25.25 -15.43
CA TRP A 65 26.41 24.93 -14.17
C TRP A 65 25.02 24.33 -14.37
N ILE A 66 24.21 24.88 -15.29
CA ILE A 66 22.90 24.29 -15.66
C ILE A 66 23.07 22.90 -16.28
N ILE A 67 24.02 22.73 -17.20
CA ILE A 67 24.31 21.41 -17.79
C ILE A 67 24.69 20.42 -16.70
N TYR A 68 25.58 20.81 -15.78
CA TYR A 68 26.00 19.99 -14.65
C TYR A 68 24.82 19.64 -13.73
N LEU A 69 23.94 20.59 -13.45
CA LEU A 69 22.75 20.39 -12.61
C LEU A 69 21.78 19.38 -13.24
N VAL A 70 21.49 19.53 -14.53
CA VAL A 70 20.66 18.58 -15.30
C VAL A 70 21.31 17.19 -15.33
N PHE A 71 22.63 17.12 -15.53
CA PHE A 71 23.35 15.84 -15.58
C PHE A 71 23.43 15.17 -14.20
N SER A 72 23.60 15.95 -13.13
CA SER A 72 23.60 15.46 -11.75
C SER A 72 22.23 14.90 -11.37
N GLU A 73 21.16 15.65 -11.63
CA GLU A 73 19.77 15.17 -11.41
C GLU A 73 19.47 13.91 -12.25
N TYR A 74 20.04 13.82 -13.46
CA TYR A 74 19.88 12.66 -14.31
C TYR A 74 20.48 11.39 -13.69
N PHE A 75 21.68 11.47 -13.11
CA PHE A 75 22.35 10.31 -12.50
C PHE A 75 21.82 9.94 -11.11
N GLU A 76 21.14 10.84 -10.41
CA GLU A 76 20.50 10.53 -9.13
C GLU A 76 19.15 9.81 -9.30
N SER A 77 18.48 10.04 -10.44
CA SER A 77 17.17 9.44 -10.70
C SER A 77 17.26 7.98 -11.12
N LEU A 78 16.75 7.09 -10.27
CA LEU A 78 16.59 5.67 -10.57
C LEU A 78 15.84 5.41 -11.90
N TRP A 79 14.92 6.30 -12.27
CA TRP A 79 14.09 6.16 -13.47
C TRP A 79 14.90 6.14 -14.75
N ASN A 80 15.95 6.93 -14.80
CA ASN A 80 16.79 7.05 -15.99
C ASN A 80 17.56 5.76 -16.24
N TYR A 81 18.03 5.07 -15.19
CA TYR A 81 18.68 3.77 -15.34
C TYR A 81 17.73 2.68 -15.83
N ILE A 82 16.49 2.68 -15.36
CA ILE A 82 15.46 1.74 -15.85
C ILE A 82 15.19 2.01 -17.34
N ASP A 83 15.09 3.28 -17.73
CA ASP A 83 14.87 3.68 -19.11
C ASP A 83 16.04 3.31 -20.04
N LEU A 84 17.27 3.56 -19.60
CA LEU A 84 18.49 3.15 -20.30
C LEU A 84 18.59 1.62 -20.42
N GLY A 85 18.25 0.91 -19.34
CA GLY A 85 18.26 -0.55 -19.29
C GLY A 85 17.34 -1.20 -20.32
N ALA A 86 16.26 -0.55 -20.72
CA ALA A 86 15.38 -1.04 -21.80
C ALA A 86 15.81 -0.55 -23.19
N ILE A 87 16.31 0.69 -23.31
CA ILE A 87 16.68 1.29 -24.60
C ILE A 87 18.00 0.73 -25.14
N ILE A 88 19.03 0.58 -24.29
CA ILE A 88 20.36 0.15 -24.71
C ILE A 88 20.31 -1.23 -25.38
N PRO A 89 19.67 -2.27 -24.80
CA PRO A 89 19.56 -3.56 -25.45
C PRO A 89 18.88 -3.48 -26.82
N ALA A 90 17.82 -2.66 -26.95
CA ALA A 90 17.12 -2.47 -28.21
C ALA A 90 17.99 -1.85 -29.31
N ILE A 91 18.80 -0.85 -28.95
CA ILE A 91 19.77 -0.25 -29.88
C ILE A 91 20.83 -1.30 -30.25
N VAL A 92 21.39 -1.98 -29.27
CA VAL A 92 22.45 -2.99 -29.47
C VAL A 92 21.95 -4.11 -30.37
N THR A 93 20.77 -4.68 -30.13
CA THR A 93 20.20 -5.73 -30.99
C THR A 93 19.94 -5.23 -32.40
N SER A 94 19.46 -4.00 -32.55
CA SER A 94 19.21 -3.41 -33.88
C SER A 94 20.51 -3.20 -34.66
N VAL A 95 21.57 -2.72 -33.99
CA VAL A 95 22.90 -2.54 -34.59
C VAL A 95 23.52 -3.89 -34.97
N ILE A 96 23.47 -4.88 -34.07
CA ILE A 96 23.96 -6.24 -34.37
C ILE A 96 23.20 -6.83 -35.56
N TRP A 97 21.89 -6.61 -35.64
CA TRP A 97 21.09 -7.05 -36.78
C TRP A 97 21.56 -6.41 -38.09
N LEU A 98 21.80 -5.10 -38.09
CA LEU A 98 22.27 -4.38 -39.27
C LEU A 98 23.66 -4.83 -39.74
N ILE A 99 24.57 -5.15 -38.81
CA ILE A 99 25.94 -5.56 -39.15
C ILE A 99 25.98 -7.03 -39.61
N ASN A 100 25.33 -7.93 -38.87
CA ASN A 100 25.48 -9.38 -39.06
C ASN A 100 24.35 -10.01 -39.89
N GLY A 101 23.30 -9.26 -40.24
CA GLY A 101 22.12 -9.75 -40.94
C GLY A 101 21.22 -10.69 -40.12
N SER A 102 21.67 -11.12 -38.93
CA SER A 102 20.97 -12.04 -38.03
C SER A 102 21.32 -11.73 -36.58
N VAL A 103 20.38 -12.03 -35.67
CA VAL A 103 20.53 -11.89 -34.21
C VAL A 103 20.03 -13.16 -33.56
N SER A 104 20.64 -13.56 -32.45
CA SER A 104 20.14 -14.67 -31.63
C SER A 104 18.68 -14.43 -31.22
N THR A 105 17.82 -15.42 -31.43
CA THR A 105 16.41 -15.38 -31.02
C THR A 105 16.25 -15.03 -29.54
N GLY A 106 17.16 -15.52 -28.68
CA GLY A 106 17.15 -15.20 -27.25
C GLY A 106 17.38 -13.71 -26.96
N ALA A 107 18.26 -13.05 -27.71
CA ALA A 107 18.52 -11.62 -27.55
C ALA A 107 17.32 -10.77 -28.01
N ILE A 108 16.61 -11.21 -29.07
CA ILE A 108 15.38 -10.56 -29.54
C ILE A 108 14.29 -10.67 -28.45
N ILE A 109 14.05 -11.87 -27.92
CA ILE A 109 13.04 -12.10 -26.88
C ILE A 109 13.37 -11.30 -25.62
N PHE A 110 14.63 -11.31 -25.17
CA PHE A 110 15.04 -10.56 -23.98
C PHE A 110 14.84 -9.06 -24.16
N THR A 111 15.18 -8.53 -25.33
CA THR A 111 14.98 -7.11 -25.66
C THR A 111 13.50 -6.75 -25.73
N ALA A 112 12.68 -7.59 -26.36
CA ALA A 112 11.23 -7.40 -26.43
C ALA A 112 10.61 -7.36 -25.02
N LEU A 113 10.99 -8.30 -24.16
CA LEU A 113 10.54 -8.34 -22.76
C LEU A 113 10.89 -7.05 -22.01
N LEU A 114 12.11 -6.53 -22.15
CA LEU A 114 12.52 -5.28 -21.50
C LEU A 114 11.70 -4.07 -22.00
N LEU A 115 11.39 -4.02 -23.30
CA LEU A 115 10.54 -2.98 -23.88
C LEU A 115 9.08 -3.09 -23.39
N GLU A 116 8.55 -4.29 -23.25
CA GLU A 116 7.21 -4.54 -22.72
C GLU A 116 7.10 -4.17 -21.23
N LEU A 117 8.12 -4.51 -20.42
CA LEU A 117 8.20 -4.06 -19.01
C LEU A 117 8.28 -2.54 -18.92
N LYS A 118 9.04 -1.89 -19.81
CA LYS A 118 9.08 -0.43 -19.92
C LYS A 118 7.71 0.15 -20.31
N PHE A 119 6.99 -0.51 -21.21
CA PHE A 119 5.63 -0.12 -21.57
C PHE A 119 4.69 -0.12 -20.36
N ILE A 120 4.75 -1.16 -19.51
CA ILE A 120 3.96 -1.24 -18.27
C ILE A 120 4.27 -0.04 -17.35
N ILE A 121 5.54 0.40 -17.28
CA ILE A 121 5.93 1.54 -16.45
C ILE A 121 5.28 2.86 -16.93
N TYR A 122 5.02 3.02 -18.23
CA TYR A 122 4.29 4.20 -18.74
C TYR A 122 2.85 4.29 -18.24
N LEU A 123 2.23 3.16 -17.86
CA LEU A 123 0.89 3.15 -17.27
C LEU A 123 0.82 3.91 -15.94
N ARG A 124 1.95 4.32 -15.35
CA ARG A 124 2.00 5.21 -14.17
C ARG A 124 1.19 6.49 -14.33
N VAL A 125 1.12 7.04 -15.54
CA VAL A 125 0.42 8.31 -15.81
C VAL A 125 -1.09 8.15 -15.61
N ILE A 126 -1.63 6.94 -15.84
CA ILE A 126 -3.04 6.64 -15.70
C ILE A 126 -3.36 6.46 -14.22
N ARG A 127 -4.32 7.23 -13.68
CA ARG A 127 -4.67 7.19 -12.25
C ARG A 127 -4.99 5.78 -11.73
N TYR A 128 -5.70 4.99 -12.54
CA TYR A 128 -6.09 3.62 -12.18
C TYR A 128 -4.88 2.70 -11.95
N PHE A 129 -3.96 2.61 -12.91
CA PHE A 129 -2.77 1.75 -12.83
C PHE A 129 -1.63 2.38 -12.02
N GLY A 130 -1.49 3.70 -12.07
CA GLY A 130 -0.40 4.43 -11.47
C GLY A 130 -0.37 4.37 -9.95
N ILE A 131 -1.52 4.17 -9.31
CA ILE A 131 -1.59 3.85 -7.89
C ILE A 131 -0.84 2.54 -7.64
N TYR A 132 -1.26 1.43 -8.24
CA TYR A 132 -0.58 0.13 -8.04
C TYR A 132 0.90 0.14 -8.46
N LEU A 133 1.25 0.84 -9.54
CA LEU A 133 2.63 0.88 -10.00
C LEU A 133 3.54 1.67 -9.06
N ALA A 134 3.13 2.88 -8.61
CA ALA A 134 3.94 3.63 -7.65
C ALA A 134 3.97 2.98 -6.25
N LEU A 135 3.02 2.10 -5.94
CA LEU A 135 3.04 1.24 -4.76
C LEU A 135 4.25 0.31 -4.80
N ILE A 136 4.31 -0.50 -5.86
CA ILE A 136 5.36 -1.50 -6.10
C ILE A 136 6.74 -0.82 -6.10
N LEU A 137 6.81 0.36 -6.71
CA LEU A 137 8.07 1.09 -6.87
C LEU A 137 8.52 1.83 -5.60
N ASN A 138 7.60 2.30 -4.75
CA ASN A 138 7.93 3.00 -3.51
C ASN A 138 8.28 2.05 -2.36
N THR A 139 7.90 0.78 -2.44
CA THR A 139 8.25 -0.25 -1.45
C THR A 139 9.72 -0.72 -1.58
N LYS A 140 10.47 -0.16 -2.53
CA LYS A 140 11.83 -0.60 -2.89
C LYS A 140 12.80 -0.68 -1.71
N GLY A 141 12.77 0.25 -0.76
CA GLY A 141 13.73 0.27 0.36
C GLY A 141 13.70 -1.01 1.20
N SER A 142 12.56 -1.31 1.81
CA SER A 142 12.40 -2.48 2.66
C SER A 142 12.36 -3.81 1.88
N VAL A 143 11.84 -3.80 0.65
CA VAL A 143 11.84 -4.98 -0.23
C VAL A 143 13.25 -5.37 -0.65
N VAL A 144 14.12 -4.40 -0.96
CA VAL A 144 15.52 -4.68 -1.32
C VAL A 144 16.29 -5.26 -0.14
N SER A 145 16.12 -4.70 1.06
CA SER A 145 16.75 -5.26 2.27
C SER A 145 16.29 -6.69 2.56
N PHE A 146 14.98 -6.95 2.41
CA PHE A 146 14.44 -8.31 2.53
C PHE A 146 15.01 -9.25 1.46
N LEU A 147 15.01 -8.84 0.18
CA LEU A 147 15.52 -9.67 -0.92
C LEU A 147 17.01 -9.96 -0.80
N LEU A 148 17.80 -9.02 -0.25
CA LEU A 148 19.23 -9.25 0.02
C LEU A 148 19.41 -10.31 1.10
N LEU A 149 18.70 -10.20 2.21
CA LEU A 149 18.73 -11.20 3.28
C LEU A 149 18.25 -12.57 2.76
N PHE A 150 17.15 -12.58 2.02
CA PHE A 150 16.61 -13.77 1.36
C PHE A 150 17.63 -14.41 0.42
N GLY A 151 18.31 -13.61 -0.41
CA GLY A 151 19.39 -14.05 -1.30
C GLY A 151 20.56 -14.69 -0.56
N LEU A 152 20.98 -14.12 0.57
CA LEU A 152 22.05 -14.70 1.41
C LEU A 152 21.62 -16.04 2.03
N ILE A 153 20.37 -16.14 2.47
CA ILE A 153 19.80 -17.39 3.00
C ILE A 153 19.77 -18.47 1.91
N ILE A 154 19.29 -18.13 0.70
CA ILE A 154 19.33 -19.05 -0.46
C ILE A 154 20.76 -19.54 -0.69
N LEU A 155 21.73 -18.62 -0.71
CA LEU A 155 23.11 -18.96 -1.00
C LEU A 155 23.67 -19.94 0.05
N ALA A 156 23.37 -19.73 1.33
CA ALA A 156 23.75 -20.65 2.40
C ALA A 156 23.14 -22.05 2.22
N PHE A 157 21.86 -22.14 1.84
CA PHE A 157 21.20 -23.41 1.57
C PHE A 157 21.71 -24.09 0.30
N VAL A 158 21.89 -23.34 -0.78
CA VAL A 158 22.50 -23.82 -2.03
C VAL A 158 23.87 -24.42 -1.74
N HIS A 159 24.71 -23.70 -1.01
CA HIS A 159 26.05 -24.16 -0.69
C HIS A 159 26.01 -25.43 0.16
N SER A 160 25.10 -25.51 1.15
CA SER A 160 24.92 -26.70 1.99
C SER A 160 24.45 -27.91 1.17
N LEU A 161 23.44 -27.74 0.31
CA LEU A 161 22.92 -28.79 -0.57
C LEU A 161 23.95 -29.21 -1.62
N HIS A 162 24.67 -28.26 -2.21
CA HIS A 162 25.74 -28.52 -3.16
C HIS A 162 26.84 -29.37 -2.52
N LEU A 163 27.27 -29.06 -1.29
CA LEU A 163 28.26 -29.85 -0.59
C LEU A 163 27.75 -31.27 -0.27
N LEU A 164 26.51 -31.39 0.20
CA LEU A 164 25.92 -32.66 0.62
C LEU A 164 25.65 -33.60 -0.58
N LEU A 165 25.03 -33.09 -1.64
CA LEU A 165 24.59 -33.86 -2.81
C LEU A 165 25.68 -34.03 -3.89
N ARG A 166 26.88 -33.47 -3.66
CA ARG A 166 28.08 -33.73 -4.47
C ARG A 166 28.89 -34.93 -3.97
N SER A 167 28.58 -35.45 -2.78
CA SER A 167 29.29 -36.60 -2.18
C SER A 167 29.28 -37.83 -3.10
N GLU A 168 30.32 -38.67 -3.01
CA GLU A 168 30.59 -39.82 -3.89
C GLU A 168 29.43 -40.84 -3.95
N ILE A 169 28.55 -40.84 -2.94
CA ILE A 169 27.36 -41.69 -2.84
C ILE A 169 26.33 -41.39 -3.95
N PHE A 170 26.32 -40.17 -4.51
CA PHE A 170 25.30 -39.70 -5.45
C PHE A 170 25.81 -39.51 -6.90
N GLN A 171 26.94 -40.13 -7.26
CA GLN A 171 27.62 -39.87 -8.54
C GLN A 171 27.07 -40.66 -9.74
N ASP A 172 26.37 -41.78 -9.53
CA ASP A 172 26.03 -42.74 -10.59
C ASP A 172 24.94 -42.29 -11.59
N SER A 173 24.14 -41.28 -11.27
CA SER A 173 23.18 -40.73 -12.22
C SER A 173 23.72 -39.48 -12.93
N GLY A 174 23.58 -39.46 -14.26
CA GLY A 174 23.95 -38.32 -15.11
C GLY A 174 23.09 -37.07 -14.90
N THR A 175 22.07 -37.12 -14.03
CA THR A 175 21.03 -36.09 -13.87
C THR A 175 21.17 -35.24 -12.60
N ASN A 176 22.25 -35.41 -11.82
CA ASN A 176 22.44 -34.66 -10.58
C ASN A 176 22.62 -33.14 -10.82
N MET A 177 21.54 -32.39 -10.61
CA MET A 177 21.50 -30.93 -10.73
C MET A 177 22.37 -30.20 -9.68
N PHE A 178 22.86 -30.89 -8.65
CA PHE A 178 23.72 -30.32 -7.60
C PHE A 178 25.21 -30.48 -7.88
N LYS A 179 25.63 -31.16 -8.96
CA LYS A 179 27.05 -31.32 -9.32
C LYS A 179 27.73 -29.99 -9.66
N GLN A 180 27.04 -29.12 -10.40
CA GLN A 180 27.56 -27.79 -10.74
C GLN A 180 26.93 -26.73 -9.82
N PRO A 181 27.71 -25.74 -9.36
CA PRO A 181 27.20 -24.69 -8.49
C PRO A 181 26.08 -23.87 -9.15
N GLY A 182 26.15 -23.64 -10.47
CA GLY A 182 25.13 -22.90 -11.22
C GLY A 182 23.78 -23.62 -11.27
N SER A 183 23.78 -24.93 -11.56
CA SER A 183 22.55 -25.73 -11.57
C SER A 183 22.01 -25.95 -10.15
N ALA A 184 22.88 -26.03 -9.14
CA ALA A 184 22.48 -26.11 -7.73
C ALA A 184 21.71 -24.86 -7.29
N ILE A 185 22.17 -23.67 -7.69
CA ILE A 185 21.45 -22.41 -7.43
C ILE A 185 20.03 -22.47 -8.02
N ILE A 186 19.90 -22.90 -9.27
CA ILE A 186 18.62 -22.96 -9.98
C ILE A 186 17.70 -24.00 -9.31
N ALA A 187 18.22 -25.19 -9.00
CA ALA A 187 17.46 -26.27 -8.38
C ALA A 187 16.96 -25.88 -6.98
N THR A 188 17.83 -25.33 -6.12
CA THR A 188 17.42 -24.86 -4.78
C THR A 188 16.46 -23.67 -4.87
N TYR A 189 16.68 -22.72 -5.78
CA TYR A 189 15.77 -21.60 -5.99
C TYR A 189 14.38 -22.08 -6.40
N TYR A 190 14.31 -23.03 -7.34
CA TYR A 190 13.06 -23.63 -7.78
C TYR A 190 12.34 -24.30 -6.62
N MET A 191 13.01 -25.21 -5.89
CA MET A 191 12.46 -25.87 -4.69
C MET A 191 11.91 -24.87 -3.67
N MET A 192 12.63 -23.77 -3.51
CA MET A 192 12.33 -22.80 -2.48
C MET A 192 11.06 -22.00 -2.74
N ILE A 193 10.81 -21.65 -4.01
CA ILE A 193 9.68 -20.79 -4.39
C ILE A 193 8.43 -21.61 -4.68
N THR A 194 8.59 -22.74 -5.38
CA THR A 194 7.44 -23.57 -5.76
C THR A 194 7.07 -24.56 -4.66
N GLY A 195 7.97 -24.83 -3.71
CA GLY A 195 7.80 -25.88 -2.71
C GLY A 195 7.94 -27.29 -3.29
N ASP A 196 8.32 -27.42 -4.56
CA ASP A 196 8.46 -28.70 -5.25
C ASP A 196 9.80 -29.35 -4.89
N SER A 197 9.75 -30.54 -4.29
CA SER A 197 10.93 -31.30 -3.88
C SER A 197 11.51 -32.16 -5.01
N THR A 198 10.94 -32.13 -6.22
CA THR A 198 11.37 -32.98 -7.36
C THR A 198 12.88 -33.02 -7.60
N PRO A 199 13.66 -31.93 -7.49
CA PRO A 199 15.09 -32.05 -7.79
C PRO A 199 15.92 -32.72 -6.66
N VAL A 200 15.33 -32.93 -5.47
CA VAL A 200 15.94 -33.65 -4.33
C VAL A 200 15.27 -35.01 -4.10
N SER A 201 14.03 -35.22 -4.58
CA SER A 201 13.26 -36.45 -4.33
C SER A 201 13.92 -37.73 -4.85
N GLU A 202 14.71 -37.66 -5.93
CA GLU A 202 15.49 -38.80 -6.45
C GLU A 202 16.61 -39.24 -5.49
N TRP A 203 16.98 -38.38 -4.53
CA TRP A 203 18.15 -38.54 -3.65
C TRP A 203 17.78 -38.73 -2.18
N VAL A 204 16.51 -38.53 -1.82
CA VAL A 204 16.00 -38.78 -0.48
C VAL A 204 15.71 -40.28 -0.35
N SER A 205 16.75 -41.04 -0.01
CA SER A 205 16.57 -42.40 0.49
C SER A 205 16.05 -42.34 1.93
N ASN A 206 15.27 -43.35 2.36
CA ASN A 206 14.73 -43.41 3.74
C ASN A 206 15.81 -43.40 4.85
N GLU A 207 17.09 -43.55 4.49
CA GLU A 207 18.23 -43.67 5.41
C GLU A 207 18.94 -42.34 5.68
N ASP A 208 18.76 -41.33 4.82
CA ASP A 208 19.51 -40.06 4.91
C ASP A 208 18.81 -39.03 5.81
N ILE A 209 18.91 -39.25 7.12
CA ILE A 209 18.37 -38.37 8.17
C ILE A 209 18.80 -36.90 7.97
N ILE A 210 20.04 -36.68 7.51
CA ILE A 210 20.60 -35.34 7.31
C ILE A 210 19.89 -34.60 6.17
N ILE A 211 19.59 -35.28 5.05
CA ILE A 211 18.86 -34.67 3.92
C ILE A 211 17.43 -34.37 4.35
N MET A 212 16.78 -35.31 5.04
CA MET A 212 15.41 -35.13 5.54
C MET A 212 15.31 -33.96 6.53
N ALA A 213 16.25 -33.86 7.47
CA ALA A 213 16.31 -32.75 8.42
C ALA A 213 16.54 -31.40 7.70
N LEU A 214 17.48 -31.36 6.76
CA LEU A 214 17.77 -30.16 5.97
C LEU A 214 16.54 -29.70 5.17
N MET A 215 15.81 -30.63 4.54
CA MET A 215 14.57 -30.35 3.81
C MET A 215 13.43 -29.87 4.71
N MET A 216 13.30 -30.44 5.93
CA MET A 216 12.33 -29.99 6.91
C MET A 216 12.62 -28.55 7.38
N PHE A 217 13.87 -28.24 7.73
CA PHE A 217 14.29 -26.89 8.10
C PHE A 217 14.08 -25.89 6.96
N PHE A 218 14.43 -26.30 5.73
CA PHE A 218 14.29 -25.49 4.54
C PHE A 218 12.82 -25.14 4.24
N SER A 219 11.93 -26.13 4.25
CA SER A 219 10.50 -25.93 4.00
C SER A 219 9.86 -25.00 5.04
N PHE A 220 10.13 -25.23 6.33
CA PHE A 220 9.60 -24.39 7.40
C PHE A 220 10.10 -22.95 7.32
N PHE A 221 11.40 -22.75 7.12
CA PHE A 221 12.00 -21.41 7.17
C PHE A 221 11.65 -20.56 5.96
N ILE A 222 11.64 -21.14 4.75
CA ILE A 222 11.39 -20.34 3.56
C ILE A 222 9.89 -20.21 3.26
N LEU A 223 9.20 -21.34 3.09
CA LEU A 223 7.82 -21.34 2.63
C LEU A 223 6.88 -20.77 3.69
N THR A 224 7.09 -21.13 4.95
CA THR A 224 6.19 -20.75 6.03
C THR A 224 6.61 -19.44 6.70
N TYR A 225 7.91 -19.24 6.97
CA TYR A 225 8.34 -18.04 7.70
C TYR A 225 8.66 -16.87 6.77
N LEU A 226 9.59 -17.02 5.82
CA LEU A 226 10.04 -15.88 4.99
C LEU A 226 8.98 -15.37 4.02
N MET A 227 8.17 -16.24 3.38
CA MET A 227 7.11 -15.77 2.48
C MET A 227 6.00 -15.03 3.26
N ASN A 228 5.60 -15.54 4.42
CA ASN A 228 4.61 -14.86 5.25
C ASN A 228 5.17 -13.56 5.86
N LEU A 229 6.45 -13.53 6.22
CA LEU A 229 7.14 -12.31 6.62
C LEU A 229 7.20 -11.29 5.46
N PHE A 230 7.48 -11.73 4.24
CA PHE A 230 7.49 -10.87 3.05
C PHE A 230 6.11 -10.25 2.79
N ILE A 231 5.06 -11.08 2.83
CA ILE A 231 3.67 -10.62 2.68
C ILE A 231 3.31 -9.65 3.80
N GLY A 232 3.73 -9.91 5.04
CA GLY A 232 3.51 -9.02 6.20
C GLY A 232 4.22 -7.67 6.06
N ILE A 233 5.50 -7.67 5.65
CA ILE A 233 6.28 -6.45 5.38
C ILE A 233 5.61 -5.65 4.25
N LEU A 234 5.21 -6.33 3.17
CA LEU A 234 4.52 -5.70 2.06
C LEU A 234 3.20 -5.08 2.55
N SER A 235 2.32 -5.86 3.18
CA SER A 235 1.02 -5.42 3.71
C SER A 235 1.15 -4.19 4.63
N ASN A 236 2.14 -4.17 5.52
CA ASN A 236 2.38 -3.03 6.40
C ASN A 236 2.79 -1.77 5.62
N LEU A 237 3.72 -1.90 4.67
CA LEU A 237 4.15 -0.78 3.81
C LEU A 237 3.03 -0.28 2.90
N LEU A 238 2.07 -1.14 2.57
CA LEU A 238 0.87 -0.80 1.82
C LEU A 238 -0.17 -0.04 2.65
N GLY A 239 -0.22 -0.25 3.96
CA GLY A 239 -1.21 0.34 4.85
C GLY A 239 -1.00 1.82 5.17
N ASP A 240 0.26 2.25 5.29
CA ASP A 240 0.61 3.45 6.07
C ASP A 240 0.56 4.78 5.29
N ASN A 241 0.51 4.78 3.94
CA ASN A 241 0.75 6.02 3.17
C ASN A 241 0.08 6.08 1.79
N ARG A 242 -1.11 5.47 1.64
CA ARG A 242 -1.79 5.37 0.35
C ARG A 242 -2.12 6.75 -0.25
N ASP A 243 -2.78 7.64 0.48
CA ASP A 243 -3.30 8.86 -0.14
C ASP A 243 -2.27 10.00 -0.23
N ASN A 244 -1.40 10.15 0.78
CA ASN A 244 -0.43 11.24 0.80
C ASN A 244 0.67 11.09 -0.27
N LYS A 245 1.15 9.86 -0.51
CA LYS A 245 2.32 9.62 -1.37
C LYS A 245 1.99 9.72 -2.87
N TYR A 246 0.83 9.23 -3.32
CA TYR A 246 0.38 9.46 -4.71
C TYR A 246 0.01 10.91 -4.95
N SER A 247 -0.63 11.58 -3.99
CA SER A 247 -0.95 13.00 -4.16
C SER A 247 0.32 13.83 -4.36
N CYS A 248 1.39 13.54 -3.61
CA CYS A 248 2.66 14.23 -3.71
C CYS A 248 3.35 13.98 -5.07
N LEU A 249 3.49 12.71 -5.48
CA LEU A 249 4.14 12.37 -6.76
C LEU A 249 3.39 12.94 -7.97
N PHE A 250 2.06 12.92 -7.94
CA PHE A 250 1.25 13.50 -9.00
C PHE A 250 1.36 15.03 -9.05
N LYS A 251 1.42 15.69 -7.88
CA LYS A 251 1.66 17.14 -7.77
C LYS A 251 3.03 17.53 -8.34
N ILE A 252 4.09 16.80 -8.02
CA ILE A 252 5.45 17.05 -8.53
C ILE A 252 5.50 16.91 -10.06
N LYS A 253 4.92 15.84 -10.61
CA LYS A 253 4.92 15.58 -12.05
C LYS A 253 4.17 16.66 -12.85
N LYS A 254 3.05 17.17 -12.32
CA LYS A 254 2.31 18.28 -12.94
C LYS A 254 3.16 19.55 -13.05
N ARG A 255 3.94 19.84 -12.00
CA ARG A 255 4.87 20.99 -11.97
C ARG A 255 5.97 20.84 -13.02
N GLU A 256 6.53 19.64 -13.18
CA GLU A 256 7.55 19.36 -14.23
C GLU A 256 6.98 19.57 -15.64
N ILE A 257 5.76 19.09 -15.89
CA ILE A 257 5.07 19.27 -17.18
C ILE A 257 4.85 20.76 -17.46
N GLU A 258 4.40 21.52 -16.46
CA GLU A 258 4.22 22.96 -16.58
C GLU A 258 5.55 23.68 -16.87
N LEU A 259 6.64 23.28 -16.21
CA LEU A 259 7.92 23.95 -16.34
C LEU A 259 8.60 23.65 -17.69
N PHE A 260 8.69 22.36 -18.08
CA PHE A 260 9.53 21.89 -19.17
C PHE A 260 8.78 21.53 -20.47
N TYR A 261 7.51 21.10 -20.38
CA TYR A 261 6.81 20.51 -21.53
C TYR A 261 5.75 21.42 -22.16
N LEU A 262 5.35 22.52 -21.49
CA LEU A 262 4.44 23.51 -22.06
C LEU A 262 5.17 24.54 -22.92
N LEU A 263 4.69 24.73 -24.15
CA LEU A 263 5.18 25.77 -25.05
C LEU A 263 4.84 27.17 -24.51
N PRO A 264 5.67 28.20 -24.80
CA PRO A 264 5.41 29.58 -24.36
C PRO A 264 4.02 30.10 -24.75
N SER A 265 3.53 29.70 -25.93
CA SER A 265 2.19 30.05 -26.42
C SER A 265 1.06 29.38 -25.64
N GLN A 266 1.28 28.16 -25.15
CA GLN A 266 0.30 27.42 -24.33
C GLN A 266 0.22 28.01 -22.91
N LYS A 267 1.35 28.45 -22.34
CA LYS A 267 1.40 29.16 -21.04
C LYS A 267 0.64 30.49 -21.05
N LYS A 268 0.55 31.14 -22.21
CA LYS A 268 -0.20 32.39 -22.40
C LYS A 268 -1.69 32.17 -22.71
N SER A 269 -2.13 30.92 -22.89
CA SER A 269 -3.51 30.64 -23.25
C SER A 269 -4.41 30.76 -22.02
N TYR A 270 -5.36 31.69 -22.07
CA TYR A 270 -6.37 31.88 -21.02
C TYR A 270 -7.22 30.63 -20.75
N LYS A 271 -7.31 29.71 -21.72
CA LYS A 271 -8.03 28.44 -21.57
C LYS A 271 -7.31 27.45 -20.65
N TRP A 272 -5.98 27.50 -20.61
CA TRP A 272 -5.14 26.59 -19.82
C TRP A 272 -4.74 27.23 -18.47
N PHE A 273 -4.56 28.55 -18.46
CA PHE A 273 -4.22 29.34 -17.27
C PHE A 273 -5.19 30.52 -17.13
N PRO A 274 -6.40 30.29 -16.60
CA PRO A 274 -7.39 31.35 -16.41
C PRO A 274 -7.01 32.26 -15.22
N TYR A 275 -7.38 33.55 -15.31
CA TYR A 275 -7.24 34.51 -14.20
C TYR A 275 -8.19 34.20 -13.03
N THR A 276 -9.32 33.55 -13.32
CA THR A 276 -10.30 33.14 -12.31
C THR A 276 -10.78 31.73 -12.59
N PHE A 277 -10.85 30.89 -11.56
CA PHE A 277 -11.47 29.58 -11.61
C PHE A 277 -12.48 29.45 -10.47
N TYR A 278 -13.60 28.78 -10.75
CA TYR A 278 -14.61 28.49 -9.74
C TYR A 278 -14.34 27.10 -9.18
N PHE A 279 -14.17 26.99 -7.87
CA PHE A 279 -14.00 25.71 -7.19
C PHE A 279 -15.01 25.60 -6.05
N SER A 280 -15.75 24.49 -6.01
CA SER A 280 -16.69 24.17 -4.94
C SER A 280 -15.92 23.58 -3.76
N VAL A 281 -15.88 24.31 -2.65
CA VAL A 281 -15.25 23.87 -1.40
C VAL A 281 -16.33 23.50 -0.41
N HIS A 282 -16.14 22.42 0.36
CA HIS A 282 -17.03 22.09 1.46
C HIS A 282 -16.90 23.14 2.58
N ILE A 283 -18.02 23.58 3.16
CA ILE A 283 -18.05 24.68 4.15
C ILE A 283 -17.13 24.39 5.35
N SER A 284 -16.99 23.12 5.75
CA SER A 284 -16.09 22.72 6.85
C SER A 284 -14.61 22.93 6.54
N GLU A 285 -14.16 22.64 5.31
CA GLU A 285 -12.78 22.88 4.86
C GLU A 285 -12.50 24.38 4.71
N LEU A 286 -13.48 25.13 4.20
CA LEU A 286 -13.40 26.58 4.09
C LEU A 286 -13.25 27.24 5.48
N ARG A 287 -13.95 26.73 6.51
CA ARG A 287 -13.82 27.21 7.89
C ARG A 287 -12.43 26.94 8.48
N LYS A 288 -11.85 25.76 8.23
CA LYS A 288 -10.46 25.45 8.64
C LYS A 288 -9.48 26.42 7.98
N PHE A 289 -9.59 26.57 6.66
CA PHE A 289 -8.74 27.48 5.89
C PHE A 289 -8.80 28.93 6.40
N ILE A 290 -10.00 29.43 6.75
CA ILE A 290 -10.15 30.78 7.32
C ILE A 290 -9.54 30.89 8.72
N ASN A 291 -9.68 29.86 9.55
CA ASN A 291 -9.03 29.83 10.87
C ASN A 291 -7.50 29.83 10.73
N ASP A 292 -6.97 29.07 9.78
CA ASP A 292 -5.53 29.01 9.51
C ASP A 292 -5.00 30.37 9.03
N ILE A 293 -5.76 31.10 8.20
CA ILE A 293 -5.39 32.46 7.74
C ILE A 293 -5.52 33.53 8.84
N ASN A 294 -6.44 33.31 9.79
CA ASN A 294 -6.61 34.21 10.95
C ASN A 294 -5.59 33.93 12.05
N SER A 295 -5.07 32.70 12.13
CA SER A 295 -3.89 32.39 12.93
C SER A 295 -2.64 32.94 12.24
N ASP A 296 -1.69 33.51 12.97
CA ASP A 296 -0.44 34.03 12.38
C ASP A 296 0.48 32.93 11.81
N ASN A 297 0.02 31.68 11.68
CA ASN A 297 0.73 30.53 11.11
C ASN A 297 0.63 30.43 9.58
N TRP A 298 0.42 31.55 8.88
CA TRP A 298 0.31 31.56 7.42
C TRP A 298 1.71 31.63 6.78
N GLU A 299 2.18 30.51 6.22
CA GLU A 299 3.54 30.37 5.67
C GLU A 299 3.74 31.01 4.27
N GLU A 300 2.68 31.42 3.56
CA GLU A 300 2.78 31.93 2.18
C GLU A 300 2.84 33.46 2.06
N SER A 301 3.63 33.94 1.10
CA SER A 301 3.97 35.37 0.89
C SER A 301 2.79 36.33 0.59
N THR A 302 1.61 35.81 0.25
CA THR A 302 0.43 36.62 -0.09
C THR A 302 -0.82 36.14 0.65
N LYS A 303 -1.41 37.02 1.47
CA LYS A 303 -2.65 36.74 2.20
C LYS A 303 -3.87 36.93 1.28
N PRO A 304 -4.80 35.95 1.18
CA PRO A 304 -6.00 36.10 0.35
C PRO A 304 -6.98 37.14 0.93
N ILE A 305 -7.76 37.80 0.06
CA ILE A 305 -8.74 38.83 0.46
C ILE A 305 -10.05 38.15 0.90
N ILE A 306 -10.30 38.06 2.21
CA ILE A 306 -11.42 37.29 2.80
C ILE A 306 -12.72 38.10 2.94
N THR A 307 -12.71 39.41 2.65
CA THR A 307 -13.79 40.35 3.02
C THR A 307 -15.19 39.95 2.52
N LYS A 308 -15.31 39.37 1.31
CA LYS A 308 -16.58 38.86 0.78
C LYS A 308 -17.01 37.51 1.40
N ILE A 309 -16.05 36.63 1.68
CA ILE A 309 -16.31 35.27 2.20
C ILE A 309 -16.77 35.33 3.66
N MET A 310 -16.17 36.24 4.46
CA MET A 310 -16.53 36.47 5.85
C MET A 310 -17.99 36.92 6.02
N LYS A 311 -18.52 37.69 5.06
CA LYS A 311 -19.93 38.14 5.05
C LYS A 311 -20.90 36.97 4.84
N ILE A 312 -20.56 36.05 3.94
CA ILE A 312 -21.40 34.88 3.62
C ILE A 312 -21.46 33.92 4.83
N LEU A 313 -20.31 33.66 5.48
CA LEU A 313 -20.25 32.80 6.68
C LEU A 313 -20.90 33.43 7.92
N LYS A 314 -20.88 34.77 8.06
CA LYS A 314 -21.60 35.46 9.14
C LYS A 314 -23.12 35.40 8.95
N TYR A 315 -23.60 35.39 7.70
CA TYR A 315 -25.02 35.28 7.39
C TYR A 315 -25.57 33.87 7.73
N GLU A 316 -24.76 32.83 7.54
CA GLU A 316 -25.09 31.45 7.95
C GLU A 316 -24.98 31.20 9.47
N LYS A 317 -24.36 32.12 10.22
CA LYS A 317 -24.25 32.04 11.68
C LYS A 317 -25.58 32.37 12.37
N GLN A 318 -26.52 32.99 11.65
CA GLN A 318 -27.85 33.28 12.15
C GLN A 318 -28.77 32.13 11.71
N GLU A 319 -29.01 31.22 12.67
CA GLU A 319 -29.80 29.98 12.58
C GLU A 319 -29.02 28.74 12.12
N SER A 320 -28.08 28.28 12.97
CA SER A 320 -27.44 26.98 12.78
C SER A 320 -28.39 25.84 13.15
N GLU A 321 -28.52 24.85 12.28
CA GLU A 321 -29.23 23.58 12.53
C GLU A 321 -28.70 22.85 13.77
N ALA A 322 -27.48 23.14 14.23
CA ALA A 322 -26.86 22.55 15.41
C ALA A 322 -27.61 22.88 16.72
N ASP A 323 -28.18 24.08 16.86
CA ASP A 323 -28.94 24.46 18.07
C ASP A 323 -30.34 23.79 18.09
N LYS A 324 -30.92 23.53 16.91
CA LYS A 324 -32.13 22.72 16.78
C LYS A 324 -31.84 21.26 17.10
N ILE A 325 -30.70 20.73 16.61
CA ILE A 325 -30.25 19.36 16.88
C ILE A 325 -29.96 19.16 18.36
N HIS A 326 -29.30 20.10 19.05
CA HIS A 326 -29.02 19.97 20.48
C HIS A 326 -30.30 19.90 21.32
N LYS A 327 -31.30 20.74 21.03
CA LYS A 327 -32.62 20.68 21.68
C LYS A 327 -33.38 19.40 21.36
N ILE A 328 -33.26 18.88 20.14
CA ILE A 328 -33.85 17.60 19.75
C ILE A 328 -33.17 16.45 20.49
N HIS A 329 -31.83 16.48 20.63
CA HIS A 329 -31.07 15.45 21.31
C HIS A 329 -31.36 15.40 22.82
N GLU A 330 -31.44 16.55 23.48
CA GLU A 330 -31.87 16.63 24.89
C GLU A 330 -33.29 16.09 25.09
N LYS A 331 -34.20 16.38 24.16
CA LYS A 331 -35.57 15.87 24.21
C LYS A 331 -35.63 14.36 23.96
N GLN A 332 -34.84 13.85 23.01
CA GLN A 332 -34.72 12.42 22.72
C GLN A 332 -34.10 11.66 23.90
N GLU A 333 -33.11 12.22 24.59
CA GLU A 333 -32.51 11.62 25.77
C GLU A 333 -33.48 11.60 26.96
N SER A 334 -34.25 12.68 27.15
CA SER A 334 -35.36 12.72 28.12
C SER A 334 -36.42 11.66 27.83
N ASP A 335 -36.81 11.50 26.56
CA ASP A 335 -37.83 10.53 26.17
C ASP A 335 -37.31 9.09 26.21
N ALA A 336 -36.04 8.84 25.88
CA ALA A 336 -35.38 7.54 26.04
C ALA A 336 -35.33 7.09 27.52
N ASN A 337 -35.03 8.01 28.44
CA ASN A 337 -35.05 7.74 29.87
C ASN A 337 -36.46 7.41 30.38
N LYS A 338 -37.50 8.09 29.87
CA LYS A 338 -38.90 7.72 30.18
C LYS A 338 -39.25 6.33 29.65
N ILE A 339 -38.84 5.99 28.43
CA ILE A 339 -39.07 4.67 27.83
C ILE A 339 -38.34 3.58 28.64
N HIS A 340 -37.10 3.83 29.07
CA HIS A 340 -36.34 2.89 29.88
C HIS A 340 -37.04 2.60 31.22
N ASN A 341 -37.54 3.62 31.90
CA ASN A 341 -38.31 3.45 33.13
C ASN A 341 -39.63 2.68 32.91
N ILE A 342 -40.32 2.92 31.79
CA ILE A 342 -41.53 2.16 31.43
C ILE A 342 -41.19 0.69 31.19
N TYR A 343 -40.09 0.42 30.49
CA TYR A 343 -39.64 -0.95 30.21
C TYR A 343 -39.28 -1.71 31.49
N GLU A 344 -38.52 -1.10 32.41
CA GLU A 344 -38.18 -1.73 33.69
C GLU A 344 -39.42 -2.02 34.55
N ASN A 345 -40.42 -1.12 34.55
CA ASN A 345 -41.70 -1.35 35.22
C ASN A 345 -42.48 -2.50 34.60
N GLN A 346 -42.57 -2.56 33.27
CA GLN A 346 -43.23 -3.66 32.55
C GLN A 346 -42.52 -4.99 32.77
N LYS A 347 -41.19 -5.00 32.83
CA LYS A 347 -40.39 -6.18 33.15
C LYS A 347 -40.67 -6.69 34.57
N SER A 348 -40.73 -5.78 35.55
CA SER A 348 -41.13 -6.14 36.92
C SER A 348 -42.54 -6.73 37.00
N GLU A 349 -43.48 -6.24 36.19
CA GLU A 349 -44.83 -6.84 36.08
C GLU A 349 -44.82 -8.20 35.38
N ALA A 350 -44.03 -8.36 34.31
CA ALA A 350 -43.89 -9.63 33.60
C ALA A 350 -43.29 -10.72 34.51
N ASP A 351 -42.29 -10.38 35.33
CA ASP A 351 -41.71 -11.30 36.31
C ASP A 351 -42.76 -11.77 37.34
N LYS A 352 -43.67 -10.88 37.76
CA LYS A 352 -44.80 -11.25 38.64
C LYS A 352 -45.78 -12.20 37.95
N ILE A 353 -46.04 -12.00 36.65
CA ILE A 353 -46.90 -12.88 35.85
C ILE A 353 -46.24 -14.25 35.66
N GLN A 354 -44.92 -14.31 35.51
CA GLN A 354 -44.20 -15.58 35.29
C GLN A 354 -44.18 -16.49 36.52
N ILE A 355 -44.38 -15.95 37.73
CA ILE A 355 -44.50 -16.73 39.00
C ILE A 355 -45.93 -17.27 39.20
N MET A 356 -46.91 -16.76 38.46
CA MET A 356 -48.31 -17.14 38.58
C MET A 356 -48.64 -18.59 38.17
N PRO A 357 -48.01 -19.20 37.14
CA PRO A 357 -48.21 -20.60 36.76
C PRO A 357 -47.85 -21.56 37.89
N ASP A 358 -46.74 -21.34 38.59
CA ASP A 358 -46.30 -22.20 39.70
C ASP A 358 -47.29 -22.19 40.86
N LYS A 359 -47.89 -21.01 41.14
CA LYS A 359 -48.96 -20.89 42.14
C LYS A 359 -50.23 -21.60 41.69
N ILE A 360 -50.61 -21.47 40.42
CA ILE A 360 -51.79 -22.15 39.85
C ILE A 360 -51.59 -23.66 39.87
N GLN A 361 -50.40 -24.15 39.49
CA GLN A 361 -50.07 -25.57 39.49
C GLN A 361 -50.19 -26.19 40.88
N LYS A 362 -49.66 -25.54 41.92
CA LYS A 362 -49.84 -26.01 43.32
C LYS A 362 -51.30 -26.05 43.76
N ILE A 363 -52.14 -25.14 43.26
CA ILE A 363 -53.58 -25.15 43.55
C ILE A 363 -54.26 -26.31 42.81
N CYS A 364 -53.93 -26.54 41.54
CA CYS A 364 -54.45 -27.66 40.76
C CYS A 364 -54.10 -29.02 41.38
N GLU A 365 -52.83 -29.22 41.77
CA GLU A 365 -52.39 -30.46 42.45
C GLU A 365 -53.17 -30.70 43.76
N LYS A 366 -53.46 -29.63 44.51
CA LYS A 366 -54.26 -29.72 45.74
C LYS A 366 -55.71 -30.10 45.43
N GLN A 367 -56.32 -29.51 44.40
CA GLN A 367 -57.68 -29.83 43.97
C GLN A 367 -57.80 -31.27 43.46
N GLU A 368 -56.80 -31.75 42.72
CA GLU A 368 -56.76 -33.12 42.20
C GLU A 368 -56.67 -34.14 43.35
N SER A 369 -55.85 -33.87 44.38
CA SER A 369 -55.81 -34.68 45.59
C SER A 369 -57.14 -34.71 46.36
N GLU A 370 -57.89 -33.60 46.37
CA GLU A 370 -59.23 -33.53 46.97
C GLU A 370 -60.27 -34.30 46.14
N ALA A 371 -60.22 -34.19 44.81
CA ALA A 371 -61.09 -34.92 43.90
C ALA A 371 -60.91 -36.45 44.04
N ASP A 372 -59.67 -36.93 44.13
CA ASP A 372 -59.36 -38.35 44.37
C ASP A 372 -59.96 -38.87 45.68
N LYS A 373 -59.95 -38.04 46.74
CA LYS A 373 -60.58 -38.39 48.02
C LYS A 373 -62.10 -38.48 47.89
N ILE A 374 -62.72 -37.56 47.13
CA ILE A 374 -64.17 -37.56 46.87
C ILE A 374 -64.55 -38.80 46.06
N GLN A 375 -63.81 -39.15 45.01
CA GLN A 375 -64.08 -40.33 44.20
C GLN A 375 -64.05 -41.63 45.02
N LYS A 376 -63.04 -41.78 45.89
CA LYS A 376 -62.96 -42.92 46.83
C LYS A 376 -64.14 -42.97 47.81
N MET A 377 -64.70 -41.83 48.21
CA MET A 377 -65.92 -41.79 49.02
C MET A 377 -67.14 -42.21 48.21
N CYS A 378 -67.29 -41.74 46.97
CA CYS A 378 -68.41 -42.13 46.10
C CYS A 378 -68.42 -43.63 45.81
N GLU A 379 -67.27 -44.24 45.52
CA GLU A 379 -67.15 -45.70 45.33
C GLU A 379 -67.56 -46.48 46.58
N LYS A 380 -67.16 -46.00 47.77
CA LYS A 380 -67.62 -46.57 49.04
C LYS A 380 -69.13 -46.45 49.20
N GLN A 381 -69.71 -45.32 48.81
CA GLN A 381 -71.14 -45.06 48.92
C GLN A 381 -71.95 -45.94 47.95
N GLU A 382 -71.47 -46.13 46.71
CA GLU A 382 -72.09 -47.01 45.72
C GLU A 382 -72.02 -48.49 46.17
N ASN A 383 -70.90 -48.92 46.75
CA ASN A 383 -70.79 -50.25 47.34
C ASN A 383 -71.76 -50.43 48.52
N PHE A 384 -71.96 -49.40 49.34
CA PHE A 384 -72.98 -49.42 50.39
C PHE A 384 -74.40 -49.50 49.83
N GLN A 385 -74.72 -48.77 48.76
CA GLN A 385 -76.02 -48.86 48.08
C GLN A 385 -76.28 -50.25 47.50
N LYS A 386 -75.29 -50.85 46.81
CA LYS A 386 -75.39 -52.23 46.29
C LYS A 386 -75.60 -53.25 47.41
N LEU A 387 -74.99 -53.04 48.58
CA LEU A 387 -75.20 -53.89 49.75
C LEU A 387 -76.62 -53.74 50.31
N LEU A 388 -77.13 -52.50 50.42
CA LEU A 388 -78.51 -52.23 50.83
C LEU A 388 -79.53 -52.83 49.87
N GLU A 389 -79.32 -52.72 48.55
CA GLU A 389 -80.21 -53.31 47.55
C GLU A 389 -80.23 -54.85 47.63
N LYS A 390 -79.07 -55.48 47.89
CA LYS A 390 -79.00 -56.93 48.16
C LYS A 390 -79.76 -57.32 49.43
N ILE A 391 -79.68 -56.51 50.50
CA ILE A 391 -80.42 -56.75 51.74
C ILE A 391 -81.93 -56.59 51.51
N MET A 392 -82.36 -55.54 50.81
CA MET A 392 -83.75 -55.30 50.44
C MET A 392 -84.33 -56.45 49.61
N LYS A 393 -83.62 -56.92 48.57
CA LYS A 393 -84.03 -58.08 47.77
C LYS A 393 -84.15 -59.35 48.61
N LYS A 394 -83.25 -59.56 49.59
CA LYS A 394 -83.35 -60.69 50.52
C LYS A 394 -84.60 -60.59 51.41
N LEU A 395 -84.92 -59.39 51.92
CA LEU A 395 -86.10 -59.16 52.74
C LEU A 395 -87.40 -59.29 51.92
N GLU A 396 -87.44 -58.81 50.67
CA GLU A 396 -88.58 -59.02 49.77
C GLU A 396 -88.82 -60.49 49.47
N ILE A 397 -87.77 -61.27 49.19
CA ILE A 397 -87.88 -62.73 48.99
C ILE A 397 -88.39 -63.41 50.27
N GLN A 398 -87.89 -63.04 51.46
CA GLN A 398 -88.40 -63.59 52.73
C GLN A 398 -89.87 -63.23 52.98
N SER A 399 -90.30 -62.00 52.63
CA SER A 399 -91.71 -61.61 52.77
C SER A 399 -92.65 -62.31 51.77
N LEU A 400 -92.14 -62.71 50.60
CA LEU A 400 -92.88 -63.50 49.61
C LEU A 400 -92.93 -64.99 49.98
N GLU A 401 -91.93 -65.51 50.69
CA GLU A 401 -91.96 -66.85 51.28
C GLU A 401 -92.92 -66.93 52.49
N GLU A 402 -93.07 -65.86 53.29
CA GLU A 402 -94.03 -65.80 54.41
C GLU A 402 -95.51 -65.55 53.98
N HIS A 403 -95.80 -65.36 52.69
CA HIS A 403 -97.17 -65.18 52.17
C HIS A 403 -97.66 -66.31 51.26
N ASN A 404 -96.86 -67.35 51.06
CA ASN A 404 -97.22 -68.51 50.21
C ASN A 404 -97.20 -69.86 50.95
N ASP A 405 -97.23 -69.88 52.28
CA ASP A 405 -97.54 -71.06 53.11
C ASP A 405 -98.61 -70.75 54.18
#